data_AF-U3U421-F1
#
_entry.id   AF-U3U421-F1
#
_cell.length_a   1.000
_cell.length_b   1.000
_cell.length_c   1.000
_cell.angle_alpha   90.00
_cell.angle_beta   90.00
_cell.angle_gamma   90.00
#
_symmetry.space_group_name_H-M   'P 1'
#
loop_
_entity.id
_entity.type
_entity.pdbx_description
1 polymer ?
#
loop_
_entity_poly.entity_id
_entity_poly.type
_entity_poly.pdbx_seq_one_letter_code
_entity_poly.pdbx_strand_id
1 'polypeptide(L)'
;MRLYLWLAWSLWLVCGVLGGYQGGSSRGDRPRTIRGFKNGISLSTARGFGKRSGLADSEQWLFSADKESFPADWFADEMSKNPELAKVIVQKFIDSNQDGRLSSDELLRPLYSEN
;
A
#
# COMPACT_ATOMS: atom_id res chain seq x y z
N MET A 1 46.13 -50.07 21.11
CA MET A 1 44.89 -49.24 21.04
C MET A 1 44.80 -48.40 19.76
N ARG A 2 45.85 -47.66 19.35
CA ARG A 2 45.79 -46.75 18.18
C ARG A 2 45.76 -47.44 16.79
N LEU A 3 46.27 -48.67 16.65
CA LEU A 3 46.27 -49.41 15.37
C LEU A 3 44.87 -49.91 14.97
N TYR A 4 44.02 -50.25 15.95
CA TYR A 4 42.65 -50.73 15.72
C TYR A 4 41.73 -49.64 15.14
N LEU A 5 41.94 -48.38 15.51
CA LEU A 5 41.18 -47.25 14.99
C LEU A 5 41.44 -47.00 13.50
N TRP A 6 42.67 -47.23 13.04
CA TRP A 6 43.04 -47.09 11.62
C TRP A 6 42.47 -48.22 10.75
N LEU A 7 42.43 -49.45 11.27
CA LEU A 7 41.83 -50.59 10.57
C LEU A 7 40.30 -50.50 10.49
N ALA A 8 39.63 -49.96 11.51
CA ALA A 8 38.19 -49.76 11.49
C ALA A 8 37.76 -48.71 10.44
N TRP A 9 38.56 -47.66 10.25
CA TRP A 9 38.30 -46.62 9.26
C TRP A 9 38.51 -47.10 7.82
N SER A 10 39.52 -47.92 7.56
CA SER A 10 39.72 -48.49 6.22
C SER A 10 38.62 -49.48 5.84
N LEU A 11 38.13 -50.28 6.80
CA LEU A 11 37.04 -51.24 6.56
C LEU A 11 35.71 -50.54 6.22
N TRP A 12 35.42 -49.40 6.85
CA TRP A 12 34.20 -48.61 6.57
C TRP A 12 34.23 -48.00 5.16
N LEU A 13 35.41 -47.54 4.72
CA LEU A 13 35.60 -46.95 3.39
C LEU A 13 35.48 -48.01 2.27
N VAL A 14 35.96 -49.24 2.51
CA VAL A 14 35.84 -50.36 1.55
C VAL A 14 34.39 -50.88 1.46
N CYS A 15 33.65 -50.92 2.56
CA CYS A 15 32.25 -51.36 2.55
C CYS A 15 31.32 -50.35 1.83
N GLY A 16 31.60 -49.04 1.93
CA GLY A 16 30.81 -48.01 1.26
C GLY A 16 30.87 -48.04 -0.27
N VAL A 17 31.96 -48.56 -0.85
CA VAL A 17 32.16 -48.61 -2.31
C VAL A 17 31.41 -49.75 -3.00
N LEU A 18 31.02 -50.80 -2.26
CA LEU A 18 30.28 -51.95 -2.81
C LEU A 18 28.74 -51.84 -2.69
N GLY A 19 28.22 -50.86 -1.93
CA GLY A 19 26.78 -50.67 -1.72
C GLY A 19 26.05 -49.85 -2.79
N GLY A 20 26.75 -49.38 -3.83
CA GLY A 20 26.24 -48.43 -4.82
C GLY A 20 25.58 -49.01 -6.08
N TYR A 21 25.19 -50.29 -6.10
CA TYR A 21 24.47 -50.86 -7.25
C TYR A 21 22.96 -50.55 -7.17
N GLN A 22 22.55 -49.49 -7.88
CA GLN A 22 21.16 -49.27 -8.30
C GLN A 22 20.73 -50.38 -9.28
N GLY A 23 19.51 -50.90 -9.11
CA GLY A 23 18.89 -51.75 -10.12
C GLY A 23 17.61 -52.43 -9.67
N GLY A 24 16.51 -51.69 -9.57
CA GLY A 24 15.19 -52.24 -9.25
C GLY A 24 14.07 -51.47 -9.95
N SER A 25 13.73 -51.90 -11.16
CA SER A 25 12.65 -51.34 -11.97
C SER A 25 11.27 -51.65 -11.38
N SER A 26 10.41 -50.64 -11.27
CA SER A 26 8.95 -50.80 -11.33
C SER A 26 8.32 -49.51 -11.84
N ARG A 27 8.10 -49.48 -13.16
CA ARG A 27 7.28 -48.49 -13.86
C ARG A 27 5.82 -48.73 -13.49
N GLY A 28 5.36 -48.08 -12.42
CA GLY A 28 3.94 -47.94 -12.15
C GLY A 28 3.40 -46.73 -12.89
N ASP A 29 2.80 -46.94 -14.06
CA ASP A 29 1.96 -45.95 -14.73
C ASP A 29 0.69 -45.75 -13.88
N ARG A 30 0.70 -44.71 -13.03
CA ARG A 30 -0.52 -44.16 -12.43
C ARG A 30 -0.73 -42.75 -12.97
N PRO A 31 -1.86 -42.46 -13.64
CA PRO A 31 -2.17 -41.10 -14.07
C PRO A 31 -2.37 -40.16 -12.87
N ARG A 32 -1.92 -38.92 -13.05
CA ARG A 32 -1.60 -37.92 -12.02
C ARG A 32 -2.84 -37.30 -11.37
N THR A 33 -2.75 -36.94 -10.09
CA THR A 33 -3.60 -35.90 -9.49
C THR A 33 -2.75 -34.66 -9.23
N ILE A 34 -2.69 -33.76 -10.22
CA ILE A 34 -2.17 -32.41 -9.99
C ILE A 34 -3.16 -31.73 -9.05
N ARG A 35 -2.74 -31.46 -7.82
CA ARG A 35 -3.41 -30.49 -6.95
C ARG A 35 -3.11 -29.09 -7.49
N GLY A 36 -3.67 -28.77 -8.65
CA GLY A 36 -3.83 -27.41 -9.13
C GLY A 36 -5.12 -26.85 -8.53
N PHE A 37 -5.21 -25.52 -8.46
CA PHE A 37 -6.37 -24.79 -7.95
C PHE A 37 -7.68 -25.42 -8.46
N LYS A 38 -8.50 -25.91 -7.52
CA LYS A 38 -9.80 -26.54 -7.81
C LYS A 38 -10.57 -25.70 -8.83
N ASN A 39 -11.05 -26.37 -9.87
CA ASN A 39 -12.09 -25.90 -10.78
C ASN A 39 -13.20 -25.23 -9.96
N GLY A 40 -13.34 -23.90 -10.09
CA GLY A 40 -14.28 -23.12 -9.28
C GLY A 40 -13.78 -21.71 -8.94
N ILE A 41 -12.48 -21.43 -9.07
CA ILE A 41 -12.00 -20.05 -9.13
C ILE A 41 -12.23 -19.56 -10.57
N SER A 42 -13.41 -18.98 -10.83
CA SER A 42 -13.39 -17.74 -11.62
C SER A 42 -12.33 -16.90 -10.93
N LEU A 43 -11.21 -16.62 -11.61
CA LEU A 43 -10.16 -15.76 -11.07
C LEU A 43 -10.86 -14.57 -10.45
N SER A 44 -10.95 -14.54 -9.12
CA SER A 44 -11.43 -13.38 -8.38
C SER A 44 -10.42 -12.32 -8.75
N THR A 45 -10.72 -11.57 -9.80
CA THR A 45 -10.10 -10.30 -10.06
C THR A 45 -10.33 -9.57 -8.76
N ALA A 46 -9.30 -9.47 -7.93
CA ALA A 46 -9.28 -8.67 -6.72
C ALA A 46 -9.37 -7.21 -7.17
N ARG A 47 -10.51 -6.87 -7.78
CA ARG A 47 -10.90 -5.56 -8.25
C ARG A 47 -11.63 -4.97 -7.06
N GLY A 48 -10.84 -4.56 -6.06
CA GLY A 48 -11.40 -4.12 -4.78
C GLY A 48 -10.50 -4.26 -3.56
N PHE A 49 -9.19 -4.50 -3.71
CA PHE A 49 -8.28 -4.27 -2.59
C PHE A 49 -8.09 -2.76 -2.41
N GLY A 50 -9.03 -2.16 -1.68
CA GLY A 50 -8.94 -0.91 -0.94
C GLY A 50 -8.18 0.22 -1.64
N LYS A 51 -8.85 0.91 -2.56
CA LYS A 51 -8.57 2.35 -2.72
C LYS A 51 -8.93 3.04 -1.41
N ARG A 52 -7.99 3.09 -0.48
CA ARG A 52 -8.00 4.13 0.54
C ARG A 52 -7.56 5.41 -0.17
N SER A 53 -8.50 6.08 -0.83
CA SER A 53 -8.37 7.48 -1.28
C SER A 53 -8.36 8.40 -0.05
N GLY A 54 -7.47 8.13 0.90
CA GLY A 54 -7.53 8.71 2.24
C GLY A 54 -6.28 9.44 2.68
N LEU A 55 -5.11 9.13 2.12
CA LEU A 55 -3.85 9.75 2.56
C LEU A 55 -2.67 9.67 1.58
N ALA A 56 -2.78 8.90 0.49
CA ALA A 56 -1.73 8.87 -0.55
C ALA A 56 -1.92 9.99 -1.60
N ASP A 57 -3.11 10.59 -1.68
CA ASP A 57 -3.41 11.64 -2.64
C ASP A 57 -2.95 13.03 -2.16
N SER A 58 -2.78 13.25 -0.86
CA SER A 58 -2.39 14.56 -0.33
C SER A 58 -1.01 15.01 -0.81
N GLU A 59 -0.10 14.08 -1.11
CA GLU A 59 1.21 14.40 -1.69
C GLU A 59 1.22 14.30 -3.23
N GLN A 60 0.23 13.65 -3.84
CA GLN A 60 0.11 13.57 -5.29
C GLN A 60 -0.29 14.93 -5.90
N TRP A 61 -1.08 15.74 -5.19
CA TRP A 61 -1.39 17.13 -5.57
C TRP A 61 -0.18 18.06 -5.52
N LEU A 62 0.84 17.76 -4.72
CA LEU A 62 2.06 18.57 -4.60
C LEU A 62 2.90 18.56 -5.89
N PHE A 63 2.67 17.58 -6.78
CA PHE A 63 3.46 17.38 -8.00
C PHE A 63 2.64 17.44 -9.31
N SER A 64 1.34 17.75 -9.29
CA SER A 64 0.51 17.65 -10.51
C SER A 64 -0.65 18.66 -10.67
N ALA A 65 -0.74 19.70 -9.87
CA ALA A 65 -1.66 20.80 -10.15
C ALA A 65 -0.88 22.11 -10.27
N ASP A 66 -1.35 22.99 -11.14
CA ASP A 66 -0.87 24.36 -11.30
C ASP A 66 -0.46 24.93 -9.94
N LYS A 67 0.80 25.36 -9.79
CA LYS A 67 1.41 25.79 -8.51
C LYS A 67 0.69 26.95 -7.81
N GLU A 68 -0.38 27.45 -8.43
CA GLU A 68 -1.15 28.62 -8.06
C GLU A 68 -2.58 28.27 -7.62
N SER A 69 -3.00 26.99 -7.65
CA SER A 69 -4.33 26.58 -7.24
C SER A 69 -4.32 25.35 -6.33
N PHE A 70 -5.25 25.31 -5.39
CA PHE A 70 -5.46 24.17 -4.50
C PHE A 70 -6.93 23.71 -4.58
N PRO A 71 -7.22 22.42 -4.36
CA PRO A 71 -8.59 21.92 -4.37
C PRO A 71 -9.45 22.55 -3.26
N ALA A 72 -10.71 22.88 -3.57
CA ALA A 72 -11.65 23.42 -2.59
C ALA A 72 -11.95 22.41 -1.46
N ASP A 73 -12.01 21.13 -1.78
CA ASP A 73 -12.24 20.07 -0.79
C ASP A 73 -11.10 20.00 0.22
N TRP A 74 -9.85 20.13 -0.25
CA TRP A 74 -8.68 20.18 0.64
C TRP A 74 -8.77 21.39 1.58
N PHE A 75 -9.16 22.55 1.05
CA PHE A 75 -9.28 23.77 1.83
C PHE A 75 -10.34 23.67 2.92
N ALA A 76 -11.50 23.09 2.62
CA ALA A 76 -12.55 22.84 3.61
C ALA A 76 -12.06 21.89 4.72
N ASP A 77 -11.35 20.83 4.33
CA ASP A 77 -10.75 19.88 5.25
C ASP A 77 -9.70 20.55 6.16
N GLU A 78 -8.86 21.42 5.59
CA GLU A 78 -7.85 22.19 6.32
C GLU A 78 -8.47 23.21 7.28
N MET A 79 -9.53 23.91 6.87
CA MET A 79 -10.29 24.80 7.76
C MET A 79 -10.92 24.06 8.94
N SER A 80 -11.33 22.81 8.75
CA SER A 80 -11.91 21.99 9.83
C SER A 80 -10.85 21.56 10.86
N LYS A 81 -9.64 21.26 10.39
CA LYS A 81 -8.51 20.82 11.23
C LYS A 81 -7.84 22.00 11.92
N ASN A 82 -7.78 23.14 11.23
CA ASN A 82 -7.13 24.35 11.71
C ASN A 82 -8.11 25.55 11.71
N PRO A 83 -8.85 25.76 12.81
CA PRO A 83 -9.81 26.86 12.90
C PRO A 83 -9.14 28.24 12.92
N GLU A 84 -7.84 28.34 13.26
CA GLU A 84 -7.12 29.62 13.24
C GLU A 84 -6.88 30.10 11.80
N LEU A 85 -6.64 29.18 10.86
CA LEU A 85 -6.56 29.51 9.44
C LEU A 85 -7.87 30.15 8.96
N ALA A 86 -9.01 29.55 9.32
CA ALA A 86 -10.32 30.07 8.96
C ALA A 86 -10.52 31.50 9.52
N LYS A 87 -10.14 31.75 10.79
CA LYS A 87 -10.21 33.09 11.39
C LYS A 87 -9.37 34.11 10.63
N VAL A 88 -8.13 33.77 10.27
CA VAL A 88 -7.23 34.68 9.53
C VAL A 88 -7.79 35.02 8.16
N ILE A 89 -8.36 34.04 7.47
CA ILE A 89 -8.96 34.24 6.14
C ILE A 89 -10.20 35.12 6.26
N VAL A 90 -11.09 34.83 7.21
CA VAL A 90 -12.26 35.65 7.51
C VAL A 90 -11.84 37.09 7.79
N GLN A 91 -10.86 37.31 8.66
CA GLN A 91 -10.36 38.64 9.03
C GLN A 91 -9.73 39.40 7.86
N LYS A 92 -9.10 38.70 6.91
CA LYS A 92 -8.40 39.33 5.79
C LYS A 92 -9.30 39.62 4.59
N PHE A 93 -10.29 38.77 4.35
CA PHE A 93 -11.04 38.78 3.09
C PHE A 93 -12.52 39.10 3.25
N ILE A 94 -13.10 38.85 4.42
CA ILE A 94 -14.55 39.00 4.64
C ILE A 94 -14.79 40.21 5.55
N ASP A 95 -14.13 40.24 6.71
CA ASP A 95 -14.15 41.34 7.66
C ASP A 95 -13.48 42.58 7.04
N SER A 96 -14.29 43.47 6.47
CA SER A 96 -13.79 44.64 5.74
C SER A 96 -13.45 45.78 6.68
N ASN A 97 -14.11 45.84 7.84
CA ASN A 97 -13.94 46.90 8.82
C ASN A 97 -12.94 46.55 9.93
N GLN A 98 -12.44 45.31 9.97
CA GLN A 98 -11.48 44.77 10.93
C GLN A 98 -11.95 44.87 12.38
N ASP A 99 -13.26 44.82 12.62
CA ASP A 99 -13.82 44.91 13.96
C ASP A 99 -13.83 43.55 14.70
N GLY A 100 -13.40 42.48 14.02
CA GLY A 100 -13.33 41.13 14.55
C GLY A 100 -14.69 40.46 14.70
N ARG A 101 -15.74 41.03 14.12
CA ARG A 101 -17.09 40.48 14.02
C ARG A 101 -17.48 40.38 12.55
N LEU A 102 -18.46 39.52 12.27
CA LEU A 102 -18.96 39.32 10.92
C LEU A 102 -20.39 39.84 10.84
N SER A 103 -20.60 40.88 10.03
CA SER A 103 -21.95 41.33 9.70
C SER A 103 -22.56 40.49 8.58
N SER A 104 -23.89 40.38 8.55
CA SER A 104 -24.62 39.72 7.45
C SER A 104 -24.32 40.38 6.10
N ASP A 105 -24.12 41.70 6.09
CA ASP A 105 -23.81 42.45 4.87
C ASP A 105 -22.42 42.12 4.30
N GLU A 106 -21.47 41.74 5.15
CA GLU A 106 -20.12 41.32 4.75
C GLU A 106 -20.12 39.87 4.25
N LEU A 107 -20.88 39.00 4.91
CA LEU A 107 -21.01 37.60 4.52
C LEU A 107 -21.77 37.42 3.20
N LEU A 108 -22.81 38.22 2.99
CA LEU A 108 -23.70 38.12 1.84
C LEU A 108 -23.35 39.13 0.74
N ARG A 109 -22.19 39.76 0.83
CA ARG A 109 -21.80 40.82 -0.10
C ARG A 109 -21.89 40.26 -1.53
N PRO A 110 -22.78 40.81 -2.38
CA PRO A 110 -22.95 40.29 -3.73
C PRO A 110 -21.62 40.44 -4.49
N LEU A 111 -21.18 39.38 -5.16
CA LEU A 111 -19.93 39.34 -5.92
C LEU A 111 -19.92 40.33 -7.11
N TYR A 112 -21.05 40.97 -7.38
CA TYR A 112 -21.21 41.98 -8.41
C TYR A 112 -21.65 43.28 -7.74
N SER A 113 -20.79 44.28 -7.77
CA SER A 113 -21.21 45.67 -7.59
C SER A 113 -22.06 46.02 -8.80
N GLU A 114 -23.36 46.19 -8.62
CA GLU A 114 -24.18 46.88 -9.61
C GLU A 114 -23.65 48.32 -9.68
N ASN A 115 -23.14 48.69 -10.84
CA ASN A 115 -22.54 50.01 -11.14
C ASN A 115 -23.64 51.03 -11.42
#